data_AF-W2XGY1-F1
#
_entry.id   AF-W2XGY1-F1
#
_cell.length_a   1.000
_cell.length_b   1.000
_cell.length_c   1.000
_cell.angle_alpha   90.00
_cell.angle_beta   90.00
_cell.angle_gamma   90.00
#
_symmetry.space_group_name_H-M   'P 1'
#
loop_
_entity.id
_entity.type
_entity.pdbx_description
1 polymer ?
#
loop_
_entity_poly.entity_id
_entity_poly.type
_entity_poly.pdbx_seq_one_letter_code
_entity_poly.pdbx_strand_id
1 'polypeptide(L)'
;QQRVRRLQKRTHDVIDDVVGADESLHIITPNSTQHSNGKLTCYLCSLRGMARKSKYGCAKCERGFHVACFSAFHYKGVFQTNAPHLQDALEAIARAPTGDPVAFTGKRRNRTITPVSQLTLPIKP
;
A
#
# COMPACT_ATOMS: atom_id res chain seq x y z
N GLN A 1 -31.62 37.16 14.04
CA GLN A 1 -31.38 37.28 12.58
C GLN A 1 -30.39 36.18 12.15
N GLN A 2 -30.88 34.95 12.05
CA GLN A 2 -30.14 33.74 11.67
C GLN A 2 -30.55 33.36 10.23
N ARG A 3 -29.91 33.90 9.18
CA ARG A 3 -30.08 33.34 7.80
C ARG A 3 -29.18 33.92 6.70
N VAL A 4 -27.88 34.10 6.95
CA VAL A 4 -26.92 34.40 5.87
C VAL A 4 -25.63 33.72 6.34
N ARG A 5 -25.12 32.63 5.77
CA ARG A 5 -24.71 32.45 4.38
C ARG A 5 -24.75 30.96 4.05
N ARG A 6 -25.68 30.60 3.16
CA ARG A 6 -25.63 29.35 2.37
C ARG A 6 -24.36 29.33 1.52
N LEU A 7 -23.88 28.12 1.23
CA LEU A 7 -22.90 27.75 0.21
C LEU A 7 -21.43 28.11 0.51
N GLN A 8 -20.79 27.33 1.37
CA GLN A 8 -19.38 26.99 1.14
C GLN A 8 -19.33 26.10 -0.10
N LYS A 9 -19.23 26.77 -1.24
CA LYS A 9 -18.92 26.20 -2.55
C LYS A 9 -17.67 25.33 -2.37
N ARG A 10 -17.83 24.01 -2.41
CA ARG A 10 -16.70 23.08 -2.55
C ARG A 10 -15.95 23.55 -3.79
N THR A 11 -14.82 24.21 -3.59
CA THR A 11 -13.83 24.40 -4.64
C THR A 11 -13.42 23.00 -5.04
N HIS A 12 -13.95 22.56 -6.18
CA HIS A 12 -13.42 21.40 -6.87
C HIS A 12 -12.07 21.89 -7.40
N ASP A 13 -11.03 21.73 -6.59
CA ASP A 13 -9.68 21.89 -7.08
C ASP A 13 -9.55 20.90 -8.23
N VAL A 14 -9.33 21.45 -9.42
CA VAL A 14 -9.07 20.65 -10.62
C VAL A 14 -7.81 19.89 -10.32
N ILE A 15 -7.92 18.56 -10.17
CA ILE A 15 -6.76 17.68 -10.06
C ILE A 15 -6.14 17.67 -11.45
N ASP A 16 -5.30 18.67 -11.73
CA ASP A 16 -4.55 18.83 -12.99
C ASP A 16 -3.30 17.94 -13.02
N ASP A 17 -2.99 17.27 -11.90
CA ASP A 17 -1.97 16.24 -11.86
C ASP A 17 -2.50 14.98 -12.55
N VAL A 18 -1.78 14.50 -13.57
CA VAL A 18 -2.02 13.20 -14.19
C VAL A 18 -2.04 12.13 -13.11
N VAL A 19 -3.24 11.72 -12.69
CA VAL A 19 -3.44 10.74 -11.64
C VAL A 19 -2.82 9.42 -12.09
N GLY A 20 -1.76 8.98 -11.40
CA GLY A 20 -1.12 7.69 -11.64
C GLY A 20 0.14 7.70 -12.50
N ALA A 21 0.77 8.86 -12.74
CA ALA A 21 2.13 8.93 -13.30
C ALA A 21 3.22 8.50 -12.29
N ASP A 22 2.97 7.41 -11.54
CA ASP A 22 3.94 6.81 -10.62
C ASP A 22 4.68 5.67 -11.33
N GLU A 23 5.93 5.93 -11.72
CA GLU A 23 6.82 4.94 -12.32
C GLU A 23 7.31 3.87 -11.32
N SER A 24 7.00 4.02 -10.02
CA SER A 24 7.50 3.11 -9.00
C SER A 24 7.04 1.67 -9.18
N LEU A 25 5.99 1.40 -9.99
CA LEU A 25 5.41 0.08 -10.29
C LEU A 25 5.00 -0.70 -9.02
N HIS A 26 4.95 -0.07 -7.85
CA HIS A 26 4.48 -0.68 -6.62
C HIS A 26 2.96 -0.53 -6.56
N ILE A 27 2.25 -1.63 -6.80
CA ILE A 27 0.78 -1.67 -6.74
C ILE A 27 0.38 -2.65 -5.66
N ILE A 28 -0.53 -2.23 -4.77
CA ILE A 28 -1.17 -3.11 -3.80
C ILE A 28 -2.32 -3.86 -4.47
N THR A 29 -2.31 -5.19 -4.35
CA THR A 29 -3.33 -6.07 -4.89
C THR A 29 -3.86 -7.00 -3.80
N PRO A 30 -5.08 -7.55 -3.97
CA PRO A 30 -5.54 -8.64 -3.12
C PRO A 30 -4.57 -9.83 -3.18
N ASN A 31 -4.43 -10.53 -2.06
CA ASN A 31 -3.69 -11.78 -2.04
C ASN A 31 -4.49 -12.90 -2.71
N SER A 32 -3.81 -13.82 -3.36
CA SER A 32 -4.44 -14.98 -3.99
C SER A 32 -4.90 -15.99 -2.93
N THR A 33 -6.16 -16.41 -3.04
CA THR A 33 -6.74 -17.50 -2.26
C THR A 33 -6.72 -18.84 -2.99
N GLN A 34 -6.17 -18.91 -4.20
CA GLN A 34 -6.19 -20.12 -5.04
C GLN A 34 -5.45 -21.30 -4.38
N HIS A 35 -4.38 -21.01 -3.64
CA HIS A 35 -3.54 -22.01 -2.98
C HIS A 35 -3.25 -21.69 -1.51
N SER A 36 -3.97 -20.72 -0.94
CA SER A 36 -3.76 -20.26 0.43
C SER A 36 -5.04 -19.63 0.99
N ASN A 37 -5.03 -19.27 2.28
CA ASN A 37 -6.12 -18.50 2.87
C ASN A 37 -6.07 -16.99 2.55
N GLY A 38 -5.17 -16.56 1.65
CA GLY A 38 -4.99 -15.16 1.23
C GLY A 38 -4.40 -14.26 2.32
N LYS A 39 -3.81 -14.81 3.39
CA LYS A 39 -3.28 -14.02 4.51
C LYS A 39 -1.75 -14.09 4.57
N LEU A 40 -1.10 -12.97 4.24
CA LEU A 40 0.35 -12.81 4.36
C LEU A 40 0.70 -11.99 5.61
N THR A 41 1.87 -12.21 6.20
CA THR A 41 2.36 -11.31 7.26
C THR A 41 2.62 -9.93 6.65
N CYS A 42 2.10 -8.88 7.29
CA CYS A 42 2.35 -7.50 6.87
C CYS A 42 3.81 -7.14 7.16
N TYR A 43 4.55 -6.77 6.11
CA TYR A 43 5.98 -6.52 6.21
C TYR A 43 6.30 -5.34 7.14
N LEU A 44 5.62 -4.20 6.98
CA LEU A 44 5.83 -3.07 7.88
C LEU A 44 5.46 -3.38 9.34
N CYS A 45 4.42 -4.19 9.58
CA CYS A 45 4.13 -4.64 10.94
C CYS A 45 5.27 -5.48 11.49
N SER A 46 5.86 -6.38 10.69
CA SER A 46 7.00 -7.20 11.14
C SER A 46 8.24 -6.38 11.45
N LEU A 47 8.53 -5.33 10.67
CA LEU A 47 9.60 -4.37 10.97
C LEU A 47 9.37 -3.63 12.29
N ARG A 48 8.11 -3.45 12.67
CA ARG A 48 7.69 -2.87 13.95
C ARG A 48 7.49 -3.92 15.06
N GLY A 49 8.01 -5.14 14.89
CA GLY A 49 7.95 -6.21 15.89
C GLY A 49 6.57 -6.89 16.04
N MET A 50 5.64 -6.69 15.10
CA MET A 50 4.28 -7.25 15.15
C MET A 50 4.03 -8.29 14.04
N ALA A 51 3.49 -9.44 14.41
CA ALA A 51 3.14 -10.52 13.47
C ALA A 51 1.68 -10.42 12.93
N ARG A 52 1.26 -9.24 12.44
CA ARG A 52 -0.11 -9.04 11.92
C ARG A 52 -0.26 -9.53 10.49
N LYS A 53 -1.40 -10.15 10.17
CA LYS A 53 -1.73 -10.68 8.84
C LYS A 53 -2.51 -9.67 8.00
N SER A 54 -2.20 -9.59 6.71
CA SER A 54 -2.90 -8.78 5.71
C SER A 54 -3.51 -9.65 4.61
N LYS A 55 -4.62 -9.16 4.04
CA LYS A 55 -5.29 -9.70 2.84
C LYS A 55 -4.76 -9.13 1.53
N TYR A 56 -3.83 -8.19 1.60
CA TYR A 56 -3.25 -7.51 0.45
C TYR A 56 -1.72 -7.62 0.46
N GLY A 57 -1.13 -7.44 -0.71
CA GLY A 57 0.30 -7.46 -0.92
C GLY A 57 0.71 -6.57 -2.08
N CYS A 58 1.99 -6.19 -2.11
CA CYS A 58 2.53 -5.45 -3.24
C CYS A 58 2.97 -6.44 -4.32
N ALA A 59 2.43 -6.31 -5.53
CA ALA A 59 2.74 -7.21 -6.65
C ALA A 59 4.22 -7.18 -7.05
N LYS A 60 4.88 -6.02 -6.92
CA LYS A 60 6.31 -5.85 -7.24
C LYS A 60 7.24 -6.30 -6.13
N CYS A 61 6.92 -6.01 -4.86
CA CYS A 61 7.75 -6.43 -3.73
C CYS A 61 7.57 -7.90 -3.37
N GLU A 62 6.48 -8.51 -3.81
CA GLU A 62 6.09 -9.86 -3.43
C GLU A 62 5.92 -10.04 -1.91
N ARG A 63 5.48 -8.98 -1.21
CA ARG A 63 5.29 -8.94 0.26
C ARG A 63 3.88 -8.52 0.64
N GLY A 64 3.38 -9.05 1.76
CA GLY A 64 2.09 -8.67 2.34
C GLY A 64 2.13 -7.28 2.99
N PHE A 65 1.05 -6.51 2.86
CA PHE A 65 0.90 -5.20 3.48
C PHE A 65 -0.56 -4.91 3.81
N HIS A 66 -0.85 -4.31 4.96
CA HIS A 66 -2.13 -3.59 5.10
C HIS A 66 -2.13 -2.37 4.18
N VAL A 67 -3.29 -1.88 3.78
CA VAL A 67 -3.42 -0.72 2.88
C VAL A 67 -2.64 0.50 3.41
N ALA A 68 -2.88 0.91 4.66
CA ALA A 68 -2.14 2.02 5.26
C ALA A 68 -0.63 1.75 5.41
N CYS A 69 -0.26 0.51 5.69
CA CYS A 69 1.14 0.12 5.81
C CYS A 69 1.88 0.17 4.47
N PHE A 70 1.20 -0.20 3.38
CA PHE A 70 1.73 -0.07 2.02
C PHE A 70 2.00 1.40 1.69
N SER A 71 1.02 2.27 1.93
CA SER A 71 1.18 3.70 1.67
C SER A 71 2.36 4.30 2.43
N ALA A 72 2.45 4.04 3.74
CA ALA A 72 3.55 4.54 4.57
C ALA A 72 4.93 4.01 4.13
N PHE A 73 4.99 2.77 3.64
CA PHE A 73 6.23 2.14 3.21
C PHE A 73 6.74 2.68 1.86
N HIS A 74 5.83 2.86 0.90
CA HIS A 74 6.18 3.24 -0.48
C HIS A 74 6.21 4.74 -0.73
N TYR A 75 5.40 5.53 -0.01
CA TYR A 75 5.29 6.98 -0.22
C TYR A 75 5.83 7.78 0.96
N LYS A 76 6.99 7.39 1.49
CA LYS A 76 7.58 7.92 2.74
C LYS A 76 7.60 9.45 2.81
N GLY A 77 7.96 10.12 1.71
CA GLY A 77 8.05 11.59 1.65
C GLY A 77 6.72 12.30 1.97
N VAL A 78 5.59 11.75 1.52
CA VAL A 78 4.26 12.32 1.82
C VAL A 78 3.93 12.20 3.31
N PHE A 79 4.34 11.10 3.94
CA PHE A 79 4.03 10.83 5.35
C PHE A 79 4.95 11.59 6.32
N GLN A 80 6.21 11.82 5.96
CA GLN A 80 7.15 12.60 6.76
C GLN A 80 6.62 14.02 7.03
N THR A 81 5.94 14.64 6.06
CA THR A 81 5.43 16.01 6.20
C THR A 81 4.05 16.08 6.85
N ASN A 82 3.19 15.07 6.64
CA ASN A 82 1.75 15.19 6.93
C ASN A 82 1.24 14.27 8.05
N ALA A 83 2.05 13.33 8.56
CA ALA A 83 1.58 12.32 9.51
C ALA A 83 2.63 12.00 10.60
N PRO A 84 2.88 12.92 11.54
CA PRO A 84 3.90 12.74 12.58
C PRO A 84 3.62 11.54 13.49
N HIS A 85 2.36 11.12 13.64
CA HIS A 85 1.97 9.92 14.38
C HIS A 85 2.45 8.61 13.73
N LEU A 86 2.99 8.66 12.51
CA LEU A 86 3.57 7.51 11.82
C LEU A 86 5.11 7.50 11.89
N GLN A 87 5.72 8.37 12.70
CA GLN A 87 7.18 8.48 12.83
C GLN A 87 7.84 7.15 13.22
N ASP A 88 7.28 6.41 14.19
CA ASP A 88 7.78 5.09 14.58
C ASP A 88 7.82 4.10 13.40
N ALA A 89 6.84 4.19 12.50
CA ALA A 89 6.80 3.34 11.31
C ALA A 89 7.88 3.74 10.30
N LEU A 90 8.10 5.04 10.10
CA LEU A 90 9.15 5.57 9.24
C LEU A 90 10.55 5.24 9.76
N GLU A 91 10.74 5.30 11.08
CA GLU A 91 12.00 4.91 11.71
C GLU A 91 12.23 3.40 11.61
N ALA A 92 11.21 2.57 11.85
CA ALA A 92 11.31 1.13 11.64
C ALA A 92 11.70 0.77 10.19
N ILE A 93 11.24 1.56 9.22
CA ILE A 93 11.64 1.43 7.82
C ILE A 93 13.09 1.86 7.60
N ALA A 94 13.54 2.95 8.21
CA ALA A 94 14.91 3.45 8.06
C ALA A 94 15.96 2.55 8.73
N ARG A 95 15.60 1.92 9.85
CA ARG A 95 16.42 0.95 10.58
C ARG A 95 16.42 -0.44 9.95
N ALA A 96 15.43 -0.74 9.10
CA ALA A 96 15.44 -1.99 8.35
C ALA A 96 16.73 -2.00 7.52
N PRO A 97 17.52 -3.10 7.56
CA PRO A 97 18.63 -3.22 6.63
C PRO A 97 18.09 -2.94 5.24
N THR A 98 18.81 -2.17 4.42
CA THR A 98 18.66 -2.18 2.96
C THR A 98 19.10 -3.55 2.46
N GLY A 99 18.48 -4.61 2.98
CA GLY A 99 18.72 -5.97 2.64
C GLY A 99 18.03 -6.17 1.31
N ASP A 100 18.86 -6.54 0.34
CA ASP A 100 18.52 -7.00 -0.99
C ASP A 100 17.13 -7.63 -1.09
N PRO A 101 16.46 -7.53 -2.26
CA PRO A 101 15.25 -8.30 -2.52
C PRO A 101 15.49 -9.70 -1.98
N VAL A 102 14.70 -10.12 -0.98
CA VAL A 102 14.82 -11.46 -0.39
C VAL A 102 14.81 -12.38 -1.58
N ALA A 103 15.99 -12.88 -1.92
CA ALA A 103 16.15 -13.77 -3.04
C ALA A 103 15.30 -14.96 -2.62
N PHE A 104 14.11 -15.08 -3.21
CA PHE A 104 13.37 -16.31 -3.12
C PHE A 104 14.36 -17.37 -3.61
N THR A 105 14.87 -18.17 -2.68
CA THR A 105 15.74 -19.31 -2.96
C THR A 105 14.86 -20.34 -3.66
N GLY A 106 14.65 -20.10 -4.95
CA GLY A 106 13.74 -20.86 -5.78
C GLY A 106 13.18 -19.98 -6.88
N LYS A 107 13.34 -20.43 -8.14
CA LYS A 107 12.67 -19.93 -9.35
C LYS A 107 11.12 -20.04 -9.28
N ARG A 108 10.52 -20.13 -8.10
CA ARG A 108 9.08 -20.25 -7.89
C ARG A 108 8.49 -18.85 -7.77
N ARG A 109 7.71 -18.47 -8.79
CA ARG A 109 6.87 -17.26 -8.75
C ARG A 109 6.05 -17.23 -7.45
N ASN A 110 5.97 -16.08 -6.81
CA ASN A 110 5.06 -15.88 -5.69
C ASN A 110 3.61 -16.13 -6.16
N ARG A 111 2.97 -17.18 -5.64
CA ARG A 111 1.56 -17.54 -5.96
C ARG A 111 0.55 -17.03 -4.93
N THR A 112 1.01 -16.24 -3.97
CA THR A 112 0.22 -15.77 -2.84
C THR A 112 -0.27 -14.33 -2.99
N ILE A 113 0.23 -13.59 -3.98
CA ILE A 113 -0.20 -12.23 -4.33
C ILE A 113 -0.78 -12.25 -5.74
N THR A 114 -1.96 -11.66 -5.93
CA THR A 114 -2.59 -11.59 -7.26
C THR A 114 -1.79 -10.64 -8.15
N PRO A 115 -1.30 -11.09 -9.32
CA PRO A 115 -0.59 -10.22 -10.24
C PRO A 115 -1.53 -9.17 -10.86
N VAL A 116 -0.98 -8.02 -11.27
CA VAL A 116 -1.75 -6.91 -11.84
C VAL A 116 -2.56 -7.34 -13.07
N SER A 117 -2.00 -8.21 -13.91
CA SER A 117 -2.67 -8.74 -15.11
C SER A 117 -3.90 -9.61 -14.84
N GLN A 118 -4.14 -10.01 -13.59
CA GLN A 118 -5.30 -10.81 -13.18
C GLN A 118 -6.34 -9.98 -12.40
N LEU A 119 -6.10 -8.68 -12.22
CA LEU A 119 -7.10 -7.81 -11.62
C LEU A 119 -8.28 -7.65 -12.57
N THR A 120 -9.49 -7.75 -12.01
CA THR A 120 -10.73 -7.50 -12.71
C THR A 120 -11.43 -6.31 -12.08
N LEU A 121 -12.05 -5.48 -12.92
CA LEU A 121 -12.88 -4.38 -12.46
C LEU A 121 -14.34 -4.82 -12.39
N PRO A 122 -15.15 -4.28 -11.47
CA PRO A 122 -16.59 -4.50 -11.49
C PRO A 122 -17.17 -4.10 -12.84
N ILE A 123 -17.92 -5.01 -13.45
CA ILE A 123 -18.62 -4.75 -14.72
C ILE A 123 -19.96 -4.10 -14.35
N LYS A 124 -20.33 -3.04 -15.07
CA LYS A 124 -21.65 -2.41 -14.90
C LYS A 124 -22.73 -3.43 -15.32
N PRO A 125 -23.81 -3.60 -14.53
CA PRO A 125 -24.91 -4.48 -14.90
C PRO A 125 -25.57 -4.07 -16.22
#